data_AF-A0A9D5CI00-F1
#
_entry.id   AF-A0A9D5CI00-F1
#
_cell.length_a   1.000
_cell.length_b   1.000
_cell.length_c   1.000
_cell.angle_alpha   90.00
_cell.angle_beta   90.00
_cell.angle_gamma   90.00
#
_symmetry.space_group_name_H-M   'P 1'
#
loop_
_entity.id
_entity.type
_entity.pdbx_description
1 polymer ?
#
loop_
_entity_poly.entity_id
_entity_poly.type
_entity_poly.pdbx_seq_one_letter_code
_entity_poly.pdbx_strand_id
1 'polypeptide(L)'
;MAARRDGPLMRGVTSTPFRRYRLVVAIAVGILVGCVCAYLYPDGLFRSSSSSLRDTIASVNSHQDASVQCESSERVNMLKSELASLSEKTAELKKQVRDLNMKLQLTERKRDQAQEQFLALGPQRKAGPFGTVKGLRTNPTVLPDESVNPRLAKILEDVAVQKELIVALANSNVKDMLEVWFENIKRVGIRNYLVVALDDNIEDFCKSKDVPVYRRNPDQDVDSIGKLGGNHAVSGLKFRILREFLQLGYGVLLSDVDIVYLQNPFDHLFRDSDVESMSDGHNNMTAYGFNDVFDEPSMGWARYAHTMRIWVYNSGFFYIRPTIPSIELLDRVATRLSTQKNVWDQAVFNEELFFPSHPGYDGLYASRRTMDIYLFMNSKVLFKTVRKDANLSKLKPVIVHVNYHPDKFPRMKAVVEFYVNGKQNALDPFPDGSEW
;
A
#
# COMPACT_ATOMS: atom_id res chain seq x y z
N MET A 1 -38.04 35.58 35.02
CA MET A 1 -37.46 34.84 36.16
C MET A 1 -36.09 34.32 35.75
N ALA A 2 -35.13 34.47 36.67
CA ALA A 2 -33.69 34.42 36.43
C ALA A 2 -33.09 33.00 36.54
N ALA A 3 -31.99 32.78 35.81
CA ALA A 3 -30.75 32.05 36.18
C ALA A 3 -30.02 31.69 34.87
N ARG A 4 -29.17 32.54 34.27
CA ARG A 4 -27.76 32.84 34.61
C ARG A 4 -26.94 31.65 35.13
N ARG A 5 -26.05 31.14 34.26
CA ARG A 5 -24.71 30.66 34.63
C ARG A 5 -23.70 31.28 33.66
N ASP A 6 -22.87 32.15 34.21
CA ASP A 6 -21.71 32.79 33.59
C ASP A 6 -20.43 31.99 33.89
N GLY A 7 -19.46 32.05 32.97
CA GLY A 7 -18.02 31.86 33.24
C GLY A 7 -17.22 31.19 32.10
N PRO A 8 -15.95 31.60 31.86
CA PRO A 8 -15.59 32.91 31.32
C PRO A 8 -14.74 32.84 30.03
N LEU A 9 -14.92 33.88 29.21
CA LEU A 9 -14.09 34.29 28.09
C LEU A 9 -12.66 34.65 28.52
N MET A 10 -11.69 34.25 27.70
CA MET A 10 -10.29 34.63 27.79
C MET A 10 -10.13 36.15 27.69
N ARG A 11 -9.47 36.72 28.69
CA ARG A 11 -8.96 38.11 28.70
C ARG A 11 -7.48 38.07 28.34
N GLY A 12 -7.10 38.87 27.35
CA GLY A 12 -5.70 39.05 26.94
C GLY A 12 -4.81 39.48 28.10
N VAL A 13 -3.57 39.01 28.09
CA VAL A 13 -2.52 39.44 29.02
C VAL A 13 -1.32 39.91 28.24
N THR A 14 -1.24 41.23 28.20
CA THR A 14 -0.05 42.06 28.01
C THR A 14 1.14 41.59 28.86
N SER A 15 2.30 41.56 28.24
CA SER A 15 3.62 41.29 28.82
C SER A 15 3.95 42.19 30.03
N THR A 16 4.32 41.59 31.17
CA THR A 16 4.89 42.30 32.33
C THR A 16 6.37 41.93 32.56
N PRO A 17 7.22 42.87 33.05
CA PRO A 17 8.69 42.73 33.07
C PRO A 17 9.23 41.86 34.23
N PHE A 18 8.37 41.37 35.12
CA PHE A 18 8.78 40.71 36.37
C PHE A 18 9.31 39.28 36.20
N ARG A 19 9.07 38.63 35.04
CA ARG A 19 9.50 37.24 34.81
C ARG A 19 10.99 37.11 34.45
N ARG A 20 11.60 38.15 33.87
CA ARG A 20 13.03 38.14 33.49
C ARG A 20 13.96 38.21 34.70
N TYR A 21 13.57 38.93 35.77
CA TYR A 21 14.40 39.07 36.98
C TYR A 21 14.60 37.74 37.71
N ARG A 22 13.55 36.90 37.82
CA ARG A 22 13.64 35.58 38.48
C ARG A 22 14.54 34.58 37.73
N LEU A 23 14.56 34.65 36.41
CA LEU A 23 15.42 33.78 35.59
C LEU A 23 16.89 34.14 35.79
N VAL A 24 17.22 35.44 35.82
CA VAL A 24 18.60 35.92 36.05
C VAL A 24 19.09 35.55 37.45
N VAL A 25 18.24 35.67 38.48
CA VAL A 25 18.59 35.26 39.85
C VAL A 25 18.82 33.75 39.95
N ALA A 26 17.99 32.93 39.29
CA ALA A 26 18.16 31.47 39.30
C ALA A 26 19.48 31.04 38.63
N ILE A 27 19.85 31.69 37.52
CA ILE A 27 21.12 31.43 36.83
C ILE A 27 22.31 31.82 37.72
N ALA A 28 22.25 32.99 38.37
CA ALA A 28 23.31 33.44 39.27
C ALA A 28 23.52 32.49 40.47
N VAL A 29 22.43 32.01 41.08
CA VAL A 29 22.48 31.02 42.17
C VAL A 29 23.04 29.69 41.67
N GLY A 30 22.63 29.22 40.49
CA GLY A 30 23.13 27.97 39.90
C GLY A 30 24.64 28.01 39.64
N ILE A 31 25.16 29.15 39.13
CA ILE A 31 26.59 29.34 38.89
C ILE A 31 27.35 29.34 40.22
N LEU A 32 26.86 30.05 41.25
CA LEU A 32 27.49 30.09 42.57
C LEU A 32 27.58 28.71 43.22
N VAL A 33 26.48 27.93 43.19
CA VAL A 33 26.47 26.57 43.72
C VAL A 33 27.41 25.66 42.92
N GLY A 34 27.42 25.78 41.58
CA GLY A 34 28.35 25.03 40.73
C GLY A 34 29.81 25.32 41.04
N CYS A 35 30.18 26.58 41.26
CA CYS A 35 31.54 26.98 41.64
C CYS A 35 31.96 26.44 43.01
N VAL A 36 31.05 26.45 44.00
CA VAL A 36 31.32 25.86 45.33
C VAL A 36 31.49 24.34 45.24
N CYS A 37 30.66 23.64 44.45
CA CYS A 37 30.81 22.21 44.22
C CYS A 37 32.12 21.87 43.50
N ALA A 38 32.54 22.66 42.52
CA ALA A 38 33.81 22.45 41.81
C ALA A 38 35.05 22.71 42.70
N TYR A 39 34.98 23.69 43.61
CA TYR A 39 36.05 23.97 44.57
C TYR A 39 36.19 22.89 45.65
N LEU A 40 35.07 22.37 46.15
CA LEU A 40 35.07 21.37 47.22
C LEU A 40 35.29 19.93 46.70
N TYR A 41 34.99 19.64 45.44
CA TYR A 41 35.09 18.31 44.84
C TYR A 41 35.82 18.37 43.48
N PRO A 42 37.12 18.72 43.44
CA PRO A 42 37.87 18.89 42.19
C PRO A 42 37.99 17.61 41.34
N ASP A 43 37.83 16.42 41.96
CA ASP A 43 37.85 15.11 41.29
C ASP A 43 36.44 14.51 41.07
N GLY A 44 35.38 15.31 41.25
CA GLY A 44 33.99 14.89 41.06
C GLY A 44 33.34 14.20 42.27
N LEU A 45 32.01 14.28 42.36
CA LEU A 45 31.19 13.84 43.50
C LEU A 45 30.91 12.32 43.54
N PHE A 46 31.31 11.56 42.51
CA PHE A 46 31.11 10.11 42.44
C PHE A 46 32.37 9.42 41.88
N ARG A 47 33.11 8.70 42.72
CA ARG A 47 34.19 7.80 42.28
C ARG A 47 33.59 6.51 41.72
N SER A 48 33.71 6.27 40.42
CA SER A 48 33.47 4.94 39.84
C SER A 48 34.72 4.07 40.01
N SER A 49 34.66 3.07 40.88
CA SER A 49 35.66 2.00 40.91
C SER A 49 35.42 1.05 39.73
N SER A 50 36.22 1.18 38.68
CA SER A 50 36.35 0.15 37.64
C SER A 50 37.39 -0.86 38.10
N SER A 51 36.96 -1.98 38.68
CA SER A 51 37.80 -3.17 38.81
C SER A 51 37.32 -4.23 37.82
N SER A 52 38.21 -4.55 36.88
CA SER A 52 38.11 -5.63 35.93
C SER A 52 37.99 -6.97 36.67
N LEU A 53 36.85 -7.64 36.50
CA LEU A 53 36.67 -9.06 36.76
C LEU A 53 37.47 -9.87 35.74
N ARG A 54 38.72 -10.18 36.06
CA ARG A 54 39.48 -11.34 35.58
C ARG A 54 40.55 -11.63 36.64
N ASP A 55 40.75 -12.91 36.89
CA ASP A 55 41.67 -13.51 37.86
C ASP A 55 41.13 -13.57 39.30
N THR A 56 40.56 -14.73 39.67
CA THR A 56 40.97 -15.54 40.83
C THR A 56 40.03 -16.76 40.92
N ILE A 57 40.27 -17.78 40.10
CA ILE A 57 39.86 -19.16 40.40
C ILE A 57 41.17 -19.93 40.58
N ALA A 58 41.69 -19.96 41.80
CA ALA A 58 42.66 -20.94 42.28
C ALA A 58 43.08 -20.59 43.71
N SER A 59 42.47 -21.25 44.71
CA SER A 59 43.12 -21.77 45.92
C SER A 59 42.07 -21.97 47.02
N VAL A 60 41.28 -23.03 46.89
CA VAL A 60 40.64 -23.65 48.05
C VAL A 60 41.62 -24.71 48.53
N ASN A 61 42.25 -24.49 49.67
CA ASN A 61 42.62 -25.58 50.58
C ASN A 61 42.96 -25.08 51.99
N SER A 62 42.57 -25.93 52.93
CA SER A 62 42.94 -26.07 54.34
C SER A 62 42.43 -25.05 55.37
N HIS A 63 41.39 -25.51 56.08
CA HIS A 63 41.29 -25.63 57.54
C HIS A 63 41.72 -24.45 58.43
N GLN A 64 40.78 -23.91 59.21
CA GLN A 64 40.64 -24.32 60.61
C GLN A 64 39.42 -23.68 61.28
N ASP A 65 38.74 -24.52 62.06
CA ASP A 65 37.60 -24.21 62.90
C ASP A 65 37.87 -23.08 63.90
N ALA A 66 36.94 -22.13 63.96
CA ALA A 66 36.72 -21.31 65.15
C ALA A 66 35.21 -21.07 65.32
N SER A 67 34.64 -21.87 66.21
CA SER A 67 33.38 -21.68 66.94
C SER A 67 32.99 -20.22 67.17
N VAL A 68 31.78 -19.78 66.76
CA VAL A 68 30.87 -18.91 67.54
C VAL A 68 29.44 -18.96 66.97
N GLN A 69 28.49 -19.31 67.88
CA GLN A 69 27.05 -19.05 67.95
C GLN A 69 26.15 -19.14 66.69
N CYS A 70 25.23 -20.12 66.73
CA CYS A 70 23.97 -20.10 65.99
C CYS A 70 23.27 -18.74 66.11
N GLU A 71 23.22 -17.97 65.02
CA GLU A 71 22.18 -16.96 64.84
C GLU A 71 20.81 -17.65 64.93
N SER A 72 19.84 -17.01 65.60
CA SER A 72 18.51 -17.60 65.74
C SER A 72 17.90 -17.89 64.37
N SER A 73 17.47 -19.14 64.15
CA SER A 73 16.82 -19.63 62.93
C SER A 73 15.73 -18.67 62.40
N GLU A 74 15.07 -17.94 63.29
CA GLU A 74 14.06 -16.92 62.96
C GLU A 74 14.61 -15.71 62.19
N ARG A 75 15.79 -15.17 62.53
CA ARG A 75 16.38 -14.03 61.82
C ARG A 75 16.80 -14.41 60.40
N VAL A 76 17.35 -15.62 60.24
CA VAL A 76 17.73 -16.16 58.93
C VAL A 76 16.49 -16.39 58.05
N ASN A 77 15.39 -16.87 58.62
CA ASN A 77 14.14 -17.07 57.89
C ASN A 77 13.47 -15.75 57.48
N MET A 78 13.54 -14.71 58.33
CA MET A 78 13.05 -13.37 58.02
C MET A 78 13.87 -12.70 56.90
N LEU A 79 15.20 -12.80 56.94
CA LEU A 79 16.05 -12.27 55.85
C LEU A 79 15.81 -13.00 54.53
N LYS A 80 15.55 -14.31 54.57
CA LYS A 80 15.17 -15.08 53.37
C LYS A 80 13.84 -14.65 52.78
N SER A 81 12.84 -14.34 53.62
CA SER A 81 11.53 -13.87 53.14
C SER A 81 11.62 -12.45 52.55
N GLU A 82 12.41 -11.57 53.16
CA GLU A 82 12.69 -10.24 52.60
C GLU A 82 13.44 -10.32 51.26
N LEU A 83 14.46 -11.18 51.17
CA LEU A 83 15.21 -11.41 49.93
C LEU A 83 14.29 -11.95 48.81
N ALA A 84 13.39 -12.88 49.15
CA ALA A 84 12.40 -13.39 48.20
C ALA A 84 11.45 -12.29 47.72
N SER A 85 10.95 -11.45 48.63
CA SER A 85 10.08 -10.31 48.29
C SER A 85 10.80 -9.26 47.41
N LEU A 86 12.06 -8.96 47.71
CA LEU A 86 12.91 -8.07 46.92
C LEU A 86 13.18 -8.65 45.53
N SER A 87 13.41 -9.96 45.43
CA SER A 87 13.59 -10.67 44.16
C SER A 87 12.33 -10.57 43.29
N GLU A 88 11.15 -10.80 43.87
CA GLU A 88 9.87 -10.68 43.17
C GLU A 88 9.61 -9.25 42.67
N LYS A 89 9.81 -8.23 43.52
CA LYS A 89 9.74 -6.82 43.11
C LYS A 89 10.72 -6.48 41.99
N THR A 90 11.92 -7.05 42.02
CA THR A 90 12.93 -6.85 40.97
C THR A 90 12.49 -7.48 39.66
N ALA A 91 11.85 -8.65 39.69
CA ALA A 91 11.29 -9.29 38.51
C ALA A 91 10.14 -8.46 37.88
N GLU A 92 9.27 -7.91 38.73
CA GLU A 92 8.17 -7.03 38.30
C GLU A 92 8.69 -5.72 37.70
N LEU A 93 9.66 -5.05 38.34
CA LEU A 93 10.29 -3.85 37.77
C LEU A 93 10.94 -4.15 36.40
N LYS A 94 11.63 -5.29 36.26
CA LYS A 94 12.21 -5.69 34.97
C LYS A 94 11.15 -5.92 33.89
N LYS A 95 9.95 -6.38 34.25
CA LYS A 95 8.83 -6.51 33.32
C LYS A 95 8.30 -5.15 32.89
N GLN A 96 8.12 -4.24 33.84
CA GLN A 96 7.65 -2.87 33.57
C GLN A 96 8.64 -2.10 32.69
N VAL A 97 9.95 -2.19 32.95
CA VAL A 97 10.99 -1.56 32.12
C VAL A 97 10.96 -2.08 30.68
N ARG A 98 10.71 -3.39 30.48
CA ARG A 98 10.56 -3.97 29.13
C ARG A 98 9.33 -3.43 28.39
N ASP A 99 8.19 -3.33 29.07
CA ASP A 99 6.96 -2.79 28.50
C ASP A 99 7.10 -1.30 28.14
N LEU A 100 7.70 -0.51 29.03
CA LEU A 100 8.01 0.90 28.80
C LEU A 100 8.95 1.10 27.61
N ASN A 101 9.99 0.26 27.47
CA ASN A 101 10.89 0.30 26.32
C ASN A 101 10.18 -0.02 25.00
N MET A 102 9.29 -1.01 24.97
CA MET A 102 8.48 -1.30 23.78
C MET A 102 7.58 -0.11 23.40
N LYS A 103 6.92 0.51 24.39
CA LYS A 103 6.10 1.72 24.18
C LYS A 103 6.92 2.91 23.70
N LEU A 104 8.14 3.07 24.22
CA LEU A 104 9.05 4.12 23.79
C LEU A 104 9.45 3.93 22.32
N GLN A 105 9.89 2.72 21.94
CA GLN A 105 10.25 2.41 20.54
C GLN A 105 9.09 2.62 19.57
N LEU A 106 7.87 2.25 19.95
CA LEU A 106 6.67 2.51 19.16
C LEU A 106 6.39 4.01 18.99
N THR A 107 6.59 4.79 20.06
CA THR A 107 6.38 6.24 20.05
C THR A 107 7.45 6.95 19.22
N GLU A 108 8.70 6.51 19.31
CA GLU A 108 9.81 7.00 18.49
C GLU A 108 9.54 6.72 17.00
N ARG A 109 9.16 5.50 16.62
CA ARG A 109 8.77 5.21 15.22
C ARG A 109 7.63 6.09 14.73
N LYS A 110 6.59 6.31 15.54
CA LYS A 110 5.47 7.18 15.17
C LYS A 110 5.91 8.64 15.01
N ARG A 111 6.79 9.12 15.89
CA ARG A 111 7.35 10.47 15.81
C ARG A 111 8.21 10.62 14.56
N ASP A 112 9.04 9.63 14.26
CA ASP A 112 9.92 9.64 13.09
C ASP A 112 9.07 9.57 11.80
N GLN A 113 8.02 8.74 11.76
CA GLN A 113 7.05 8.75 10.66
C GLN A 113 6.34 10.10 10.49
N ALA A 114 5.91 10.73 11.59
CA ALA A 114 5.28 12.05 11.55
C ALA A 114 6.27 13.14 11.09
N GLN A 115 7.55 13.01 11.46
CA GLN A 115 8.60 13.94 11.09
C GLN A 115 9.03 13.77 9.63
N GLU A 116 9.13 12.53 9.14
CA GLU A 116 9.32 12.23 7.71
C GLU A 116 8.15 12.73 6.87
N GLN A 117 6.91 12.52 7.32
CA GLN A 117 5.72 13.11 6.68
C GLN A 117 5.77 14.65 6.69
N PHE A 118 6.21 15.26 7.79
CA PHE A 118 6.36 16.71 7.88
C PHE A 118 7.44 17.26 6.93
N LEU A 119 8.57 16.56 6.81
CA LEU A 119 9.65 16.92 5.88
C LEU A 119 9.22 16.74 4.41
N ALA A 120 8.38 15.75 4.12
CA ALA A 120 7.83 15.52 2.78
C ALA A 120 6.78 16.55 2.33
N LEU A 121 6.19 17.33 3.25
CA LEU A 121 5.07 18.24 2.95
C LEU A 121 5.45 19.55 2.25
N GLY A 122 6.74 19.81 2.00
CA GLY A 122 7.19 21.04 1.33
C GLY A 122 6.78 22.32 2.08
N PRO A 123 6.90 23.51 1.46
CA PRO A 123 6.54 24.76 2.11
C PRO A 123 5.03 24.81 2.43
N GLN A 124 4.70 25.14 3.68
CA GLN A 124 3.31 25.21 4.13
C GLN A 124 2.50 26.19 3.29
N ARG A 125 1.53 25.66 2.54
CA ARG A 125 0.64 26.46 1.69
C ARG A 125 -0.57 26.92 2.50
N LYS A 126 -0.88 28.21 2.47
CA LYS A 126 -2.16 28.71 3.00
C LYS A 126 -3.30 28.22 2.10
N ALA A 127 -4.42 27.85 2.70
CA ALA A 127 -5.63 27.53 1.95
C ALA A 127 -6.08 28.77 1.15
N GLY A 128 -6.38 28.57 -0.13
CA GLY A 128 -6.98 29.61 -0.98
C GLY A 128 -8.44 29.91 -0.59
N PRO A 129 -9.10 30.86 -1.28
CA PRO A 129 -10.52 31.16 -1.09
C PRO A 129 -11.44 29.94 -1.24
N PHE A 130 -12.68 30.07 -0.76
CA PHE A 130 -13.71 29.03 -0.85
C PHE A 130 -13.84 28.49 -2.29
N GLY A 131 -13.88 27.16 -2.44
CA GLY A 131 -13.96 26.49 -3.74
C GLY A 131 -12.67 26.41 -4.57
N THR A 132 -11.56 27.04 -4.13
CA THR A 132 -10.30 27.05 -4.89
C THR A 132 -9.27 26.02 -4.41
N VAL A 133 -9.44 25.49 -3.19
CA VAL A 133 -8.52 24.53 -2.59
C VAL A 133 -8.63 23.18 -3.30
N LYS A 134 -7.50 22.72 -3.88
CA LYS A 134 -7.36 21.37 -4.42
C LYS A 134 -6.36 20.60 -3.56
N GLY A 135 -6.76 19.40 -3.11
CA GLY A 135 -5.85 18.49 -2.43
C GLY A 135 -4.73 18.04 -3.38
N LEU A 136 -3.56 17.70 -2.81
CA LEU A 136 -2.54 16.95 -3.52
C LEU A 136 -3.12 15.56 -3.83
N ARG A 137 -3.48 15.33 -5.09
CA ARG A 137 -4.07 14.06 -5.53
C ARG A 137 -3.02 13.04 -5.96
N THR A 138 -1.79 13.46 -6.18
CA THR A 138 -0.69 12.57 -6.58
C THR A 138 0.42 12.61 -5.56
N ASN A 139 0.76 11.46 -5.01
CA ASN A 139 2.00 11.29 -4.25
C ASN A 139 3.22 11.44 -5.19
N PRO A 140 4.37 11.90 -4.66
CA PRO A 140 5.59 11.95 -5.44
C PRO A 140 5.99 10.54 -5.90
N THR A 141 6.59 10.47 -7.09
CA THR A 141 7.16 9.22 -7.59
C THR A 141 8.38 8.84 -6.77
N VAL A 142 8.61 7.55 -6.57
CA VAL A 142 9.80 7.03 -5.92
C VAL A 142 11.04 7.32 -6.76
N LEU A 143 12.19 7.38 -6.10
CA LEU A 143 13.47 7.37 -6.79
C LEU A 143 13.69 5.96 -7.38
N PRO A 144 14.03 5.85 -8.68
CA PRO A 144 14.35 4.57 -9.30
C PRO A 144 15.49 3.85 -8.57
N ASP A 145 15.31 2.56 -8.29
CA ASP A 145 16.35 1.68 -7.76
C ASP A 145 16.67 0.55 -8.75
N GLU A 146 17.64 0.78 -9.62
CA GLU A 146 18.06 -0.19 -10.64
C GLU A 146 18.62 -1.50 -10.06
N SER A 147 19.05 -1.50 -8.79
CA SER A 147 19.57 -2.70 -8.14
C SER A 147 18.50 -3.79 -7.92
N VAL A 148 17.23 -3.40 -7.91
CA VAL A 148 16.08 -4.30 -7.76
C VAL A 148 16.03 -5.32 -8.90
N ASN A 149 16.21 -4.85 -10.14
CA ASN A 149 16.18 -5.73 -11.32
C ASN A 149 16.92 -5.06 -12.51
N PRO A 150 18.25 -5.18 -12.58
CA PRO A 150 19.05 -4.49 -13.61
C PRO A 150 18.70 -4.90 -15.04
N ARG A 151 18.31 -6.18 -15.25
CA ARG A 151 17.91 -6.69 -16.57
C ARG A 151 16.59 -6.05 -17.02
N LEU A 152 15.61 -5.99 -16.13
CA LEU A 152 14.33 -5.33 -16.43
C LEU A 152 14.56 -3.84 -16.64
N ALA A 153 15.36 -3.17 -15.81
CA ALA A 153 15.67 -1.74 -15.92
C ALA A 153 16.14 -1.36 -17.34
N LYS A 154 17.08 -2.15 -17.90
CA LYS A 154 17.58 -1.96 -19.26
C LYS A 154 16.49 -2.11 -20.34
N ILE A 155 15.64 -3.12 -20.21
CA ILE A 155 14.52 -3.32 -21.15
C ILE A 155 13.53 -2.15 -21.07
N LEU A 156 13.25 -1.66 -19.85
CA LEU A 156 12.31 -0.56 -19.65
C LEU A 156 12.84 0.77 -20.21
N GLU A 157 14.16 0.99 -20.17
CA GLU A 157 14.80 2.16 -20.78
C GLU A 157 14.56 2.20 -22.30
N ASP A 158 14.59 1.05 -22.96
CA ASP A 158 14.38 0.93 -24.41
C ASP A 158 12.90 1.00 -24.82
N VAL A 159 12.01 0.43 -24.00
CA VAL A 159 10.60 0.19 -24.37
C VAL A 159 9.65 1.28 -23.85
N ALA A 160 9.90 1.84 -22.66
CA ALA A 160 8.96 2.77 -22.05
C ALA A 160 9.01 4.14 -22.72
N VAL A 161 7.85 4.78 -22.83
CA VAL A 161 7.72 6.18 -23.26
C VAL A 161 7.31 6.97 -22.03
N GLN A 162 8.00 8.06 -21.71
CA GLN A 162 7.73 8.88 -20.50
C GLN A 162 7.70 8.07 -19.19
N LYS A 163 8.51 7.01 -19.10
CA LYS A 163 8.51 6.04 -17.99
C LYS A 163 7.15 5.38 -17.72
N GLU A 164 6.30 5.25 -18.73
CA GLU A 164 5.05 4.50 -18.66
C GLU A 164 4.97 3.47 -19.76
N LEU A 165 4.34 2.34 -19.48
CA LEU A 165 4.13 1.26 -20.44
C LEU A 165 2.96 0.36 -20.07
N ILE A 166 2.44 -0.34 -21.09
CA ILE A 166 1.47 -1.41 -20.92
C ILE A 166 2.23 -2.69 -20.54
N VAL A 167 1.74 -3.41 -19.53
CA VAL A 167 2.32 -4.70 -19.13
C VAL A 167 1.25 -5.78 -19.12
N ALA A 168 1.50 -6.87 -19.84
CA ALA A 168 0.65 -8.05 -19.83
C ALA A 168 1.46 -9.28 -19.40
N LEU A 169 0.86 -10.16 -18.60
CA LEU A 169 1.45 -11.43 -18.20
C LEU A 169 0.80 -12.55 -19.00
N ALA A 170 1.60 -13.46 -19.57
CA ALA A 170 1.07 -14.52 -20.41
C ALA A 170 1.82 -15.85 -20.25
N ASN A 171 1.06 -16.95 -20.31
CA ASN A 171 1.56 -18.30 -20.49
C ASN A 171 0.94 -18.93 -21.76
N SER A 172 1.35 -20.15 -22.10
CA SER A 172 0.96 -20.86 -23.30
C SER A 172 -0.56 -21.03 -23.46
N ASN A 173 -1.31 -21.06 -22.35
CA ASN A 173 -2.76 -21.26 -22.35
C ASN A 173 -3.53 -20.08 -22.95
N VAL A 174 -2.92 -18.90 -22.98
CA VAL A 174 -3.54 -17.66 -23.46
C VAL A 174 -2.90 -17.13 -24.74
N LYS A 175 -2.06 -17.94 -25.40
CA LYS A 175 -1.31 -17.56 -26.61
C LYS A 175 -2.19 -16.94 -27.70
N ASP A 176 -3.33 -17.54 -27.99
CA ASP A 176 -4.22 -17.07 -29.06
C ASP A 176 -4.84 -15.70 -28.73
N MET A 177 -5.21 -15.47 -27.46
CA MET A 177 -5.69 -14.16 -27.00
C MET A 177 -4.57 -13.13 -26.99
N LEU A 178 -3.35 -13.53 -26.59
CA LEU A 178 -2.18 -12.68 -26.62
C LEU A 178 -1.86 -12.20 -28.05
N GLU A 179 -2.03 -13.05 -29.07
CA GLU A 179 -1.87 -12.65 -30.47
C GLU A 179 -2.84 -11.54 -30.86
N VAL A 180 -4.14 -11.71 -30.54
CA VAL A 180 -5.12 -10.64 -30.77
C VAL A 180 -4.73 -9.38 -29.99
N TRP A 181 -4.29 -9.51 -28.75
CA TRP A 181 -3.89 -8.39 -27.90
C TRP A 181 -2.76 -7.54 -28.53
N PHE A 182 -1.61 -8.13 -28.88
CA PHE A 182 -0.49 -7.35 -29.42
C PHE A 182 -0.71 -6.90 -30.86
N GLU A 183 -1.42 -7.66 -31.70
CA GLU A 183 -1.73 -7.23 -33.07
C GLU A 183 -2.58 -5.96 -33.07
N ASN A 184 -3.53 -5.87 -32.11
CA ASN A 184 -4.35 -4.68 -31.94
C ASN A 184 -3.55 -3.49 -31.41
N ILE A 185 -2.63 -3.70 -30.46
CA ILE A 185 -1.68 -2.68 -29.96
C ILE A 185 -0.79 -2.15 -31.09
N LYS A 186 -0.21 -3.05 -31.90
CA LYS A 186 0.61 -2.69 -33.07
C LYS A 186 -0.19 -1.91 -34.09
N ARG A 187 -1.42 -2.34 -34.40
CA ARG A 187 -2.31 -1.66 -35.34
C ARG A 187 -2.60 -0.22 -34.93
N VAL A 188 -2.80 0.04 -33.64
CA VAL A 188 -3.06 1.42 -33.15
C VAL A 188 -1.79 2.24 -32.94
N GLY A 189 -0.61 1.65 -33.15
CA GLY A 189 0.68 2.34 -33.10
C GLY A 189 1.21 2.61 -31.69
N ILE A 190 0.74 1.88 -30.68
CA ILE A 190 1.29 1.97 -29.32
C ILE A 190 2.67 1.29 -29.31
N ARG A 191 3.68 1.99 -28.80
CA ARG A 191 5.08 1.51 -28.78
C ARG A 191 5.54 1.03 -27.41
N ASN A 192 5.03 1.63 -26.35
CA ASN A 192 5.40 1.33 -24.97
C ASN A 192 4.53 0.23 -24.38
N TYR A 193 4.82 -1.01 -24.75
CA TYR A 193 4.20 -2.21 -24.18
C TYR A 193 5.22 -3.33 -24.03
N LEU A 194 5.01 -4.18 -23.03
CA LEU A 194 5.90 -5.29 -22.70
C LEU A 194 5.08 -6.51 -22.29
N VAL A 195 5.41 -7.66 -22.86
CA VAL A 195 4.87 -8.94 -22.41
C VAL A 195 5.82 -9.53 -21.37
N VAL A 196 5.30 -9.90 -20.20
CA VAL A 196 6.03 -10.71 -19.23
C VAL A 196 5.68 -12.17 -19.46
N ALA A 197 6.63 -12.90 -20.03
CA ALA A 197 6.46 -14.31 -20.33
C ALA A 197 6.55 -15.15 -19.03
N LEU A 198 5.58 -16.05 -18.84
CA LEU A 198 5.55 -16.98 -17.71
C LEU A 198 6.10 -18.37 -18.07
N ASP A 199 6.31 -18.64 -19.36
CA ASP A 199 6.95 -19.84 -19.87
C ASP A 199 7.77 -19.56 -21.14
N ASP A 200 8.57 -20.55 -21.55
CA ASP A 200 9.53 -20.43 -22.65
C ASP A 200 8.80 -20.32 -24.00
N ASN A 201 7.64 -20.97 -24.15
CA ASN A 201 6.84 -20.92 -25.38
C ASN A 201 6.34 -19.50 -25.68
N ILE A 202 5.89 -18.76 -24.66
CA ILE A 202 5.48 -17.36 -24.83
C ILE A 202 6.67 -16.46 -25.10
N GLU A 203 7.82 -16.70 -24.46
CA GLU A 203 9.03 -15.94 -24.76
C GLU A 203 9.43 -16.09 -26.24
N ASP A 204 9.49 -17.33 -26.73
CA ASP A 204 9.83 -17.63 -28.12
C ASP A 204 8.77 -17.11 -29.11
N PHE A 205 7.49 -17.22 -28.74
CA PHE A 205 6.40 -16.67 -29.55
C PHE A 205 6.52 -15.15 -29.71
N CYS A 206 6.71 -14.42 -28.61
CA CYS A 206 6.89 -12.97 -28.65
C CYS A 206 8.12 -12.57 -29.47
N LYS A 207 9.26 -13.26 -29.30
CA LYS A 207 10.46 -13.03 -30.12
C LYS A 207 10.20 -13.26 -31.61
N SER A 208 9.51 -14.34 -31.97
CA SER A 208 9.17 -14.67 -33.37
C SER A 208 8.25 -13.65 -34.03
N LYS A 209 7.50 -12.90 -33.22
CA LYS A 209 6.54 -11.88 -33.66
C LYS A 209 7.05 -10.46 -33.49
N ASP A 210 8.31 -10.26 -33.10
CA ASP A 210 8.88 -8.94 -32.80
C ASP A 210 8.02 -8.17 -31.78
N VAL A 211 7.75 -8.82 -30.65
CA VAL A 211 7.01 -8.27 -29.50
C VAL A 211 7.99 -8.13 -28.33
N PRO A 212 8.14 -6.94 -27.72
CA PRO A 212 9.00 -6.76 -26.55
C PRO A 212 8.59 -7.72 -25.44
N VAL A 213 9.55 -8.49 -24.93
CA VAL A 213 9.29 -9.54 -23.94
C VAL A 213 10.33 -9.54 -22.83
N TYR A 214 9.85 -9.73 -21.61
CA TYR A 214 10.65 -9.95 -20.42
C TYR A 214 10.33 -11.32 -19.82
N ARG A 215 11.36 -12.14 -19.64
CA ARG A 215 11.29 -13.39 -18.89
C ARG A 215 12.16 -13.26 -17.65
N ARG A 216 11.57 -13.50 -16.47
CA ARG A 216 12.34 -13.57 -15.22
C ARG A 216 13.37 -14.69 -15.28
N ASN A 217 14.44 -14.56 -14.50
CA ASN A 217 15.37 -15.68 -14.35
C ASN A 217 14.64 -16.89 -13.78
N PRO A 218 15.04 -18.12 -14.17
CA PRO A 218 14.41 -19.33 -13.66
C PRO A 218 14.41 -19.34 -12.15
N ASP A 219 13.23 -19.53 -11.58
CA ASP A 219 12.97 -19.64 -10.16
C ASP A 219 11.92 -20.74 -10.04
N GLN A 220 12.30 -21.89 -9.49
CA GLN A 220 11.44 -23.08 -9.52
C GLN A 220 10.07 -22.85 -8.85
N ASP A 221 10.00 -21.99 -7.84
CA ASP A 221 8.75 -21.68 -7.15
C ASP A 221 7.87 -20.75 -7.99
N VAL A 222 8.48 -19.76 -8.66
CA VAL A 222 7.76 -18.84 -9.56
C VAL A 222 7.37 -19.52 -10.88
N ASP A 223 8.24 -20.37 -11.41
CA ASP A 223 8.06 -21.06 -12.69
C ASP A 223 7.02 -22.17 -12.58
N SER A 224 6.97 -22.89 -11.45
CA SER A 224 5.90 -23.85 -11.19
C SER A 224 4.54 -23.15 -11.06
N ILE A 225 4.49 -21.97 -10.40
CA ILE A 225 3.29 -21.14 -10.36
C ILE A 225 2.89 -20.62 -11.74
N GLY A 226 3.84 -20.16 -12.57
CA GLY A 226 3.57 -19.66 -13.91
C GLY A 226 3.09 -20.73 -14.89
N LYS A 227 3.66 -21.95 -14.79
CA LYS A 227 3.37 -23.09 -15.69
C LYS A 227 2.15 -23.91 -15.25
N LEU A 228 1.98 -24.14 -13.95
CA LEU A 228 1.01 -25.09 -13.39
C LEU A 228 0.05 -24.45 -12.38
N GLY A 229 0.27 -23.20 -11.99
CA GLY A 229 -0.56 -22.52 -11.00
C GLY A 229 -1.96 -22.21 -11.53
N GLY A 230 -2.98 -22.43 -10.68
CA GLY A 230 -4.31 -21.90 -10.94
C GLY A 230 -4.33 -20.37 -10.90
N ASN A 231 -5.43 -19.77 -11.35
CA ASN A 231 -5.61 -18.31 -11.47
C ASN A 231 -5.13 -17.53 -10.22
N HIS A 232 -5.36 -18.05 -9.02
CA HIS A 232 -4.93 -17.41 -7.77
C HIS A 232 -3.41 -17.28 -7.61
N ALA A 233 -2.65 -18.32 -7.95
CA ALA A 233 -1.19 -18.32 -7.80
C ALA A 233 -0.54 -17.39 -8.85
N VAL A 234 -1.05 -17.41 -10.08
CA VAL A 234 -0.63 -16.51 -11.16
C VAL A 234 -0.96 -15.05 -10.82
N SER A 235 -2.12 -14.79 -10.21
CA SER A 235 -2.47 -13.44 -9.74
C SER A 235 -1.56 -12.94 -8.62
N GLY A 236 -1.10 -13.79 -7.69
CA GLY A 236 -0.10 -13.37 -6.69
C GLY A 236 1.24 -12.97 -7.32
N LEU A 237 1.67 -13.70 -8.35
CA LEU A 237 2.88 -13.40 -9.12
C LEU A 237 2.76 -12.06 -9.89
N LYS A 238 1.57 -11.76 -10.43
CA LYS A 238 1.25 -10.50 -11.11
C LYS A 238 1.64 -9.27 -10.28
N PHE A 239 1.16 -9.18 -9.03
CA PHE A 239 1.43 -8.00 -8.19
C PHE A 239 2.90 -7.92 -7.75
N ARG A 240 3.57 -9.06 -7.53
CA ARG A 240 5.02 -9.08 -7.25
C ARG A 240 5.84 -8.57 -8.42
N ILE A 241 5.49 -8.96 -9.64
CA ILE A 241 6.14 -8.47 -10.85
C ILE A 241 5.93 -6.97 -11.00
N LEU A 242 4.68 -6.49 -10.90
CA LEU A 242 4.37 -5.06 -11.01
C LEU A 242 5.15 -4.20 -10.01
N ARG A 243 5.39 -4.72 -8.80
CA ARG A 243 6.16 -4.02 -7.77
C ARG A 243 7.55 -3.64 -8.24
N GLU A 244 8.23 -4.53 -8.98
CA GLU A 244 9.58 -4.27 -9.49
C GLU A 244 9.58 -3.10 -10.48
N PHE A 245 8.57 -3.00 -11.36
CA PHE A 245 8.43 -1.87 -12.28
C PHE A 245 8.26 -0.56 -11.52
N LEU A 246 7.44 -0.55 -10.46
CA LEU A 246 7.22 0.65 -9.65
C LEU A 246 8.49 1.08 -8.90
N GLN A 247 9.26 0.12 -8.37
CA GLN A 247 10.54 0.43 -7.71
C GLN A 247 11.60 0.97 -8.68
N LEU A 248 11.53 0.54 -9.95
CA LEU A 248 12.35 1.09 -11.03
C LEU A 248 11.84 2.48 -11.49
N GLY A 249 10.77 3.00 -10.91
CA GLY A 249 10.23 4.33 -11.20
C GLY A 249 9.39 4.39 -12.47
N TYR A 250 8.84 3.27 -12.94
CA TYR A 250 7.97 3.20 -14.12
C TYR A 250 6.50 3.08 -13.72
N GLY A 251 5.63 3.90 -14.33
CA GLY A 251 4.19 3.73 -14.26
C GLY A 251 3.74 2.59 -15.16
N VAL A 252 2.78 1.80 -14.69
CA VAL A 252 2.33 0.60 -15.43
C VAL A 252 0.84 0.67 -15.68
N LEU A 253 0.44 0.51 -16.95
CA LEU A 253 -0.92 0.12 -17.30
C LEU A 253 -0.96 -1.40 -17.34
N LEU A 254 -1.41 -2.02 -16.26
CA LEU A 254 -1.62 -3.47 -16.24
C LEU A 254 -2.74 -3.80 -17.23
N SER A 255 -2.52 -4.84 -18.03
CA SER A 255 -3.49 -5.37 -18.97
C SER A 255 -3.53 -6.89 -18.90
N ASP A 256 -4.70 -7.44 -18.62
CA ASP A 256 -5.00 -8.82 -18.98
C ASP A 256 -5.00 -8.97 -20.51
N VAL A 257 -4.80 -10.21 -20.95
CA VAL A 257 -4.65 -10.58 -22.36
C VAL A 257 -5.97 -10.63 -23.14
N ASP A 258 -7.10 -10.63 -22.45
CA ASP A 258 -8.46 -10.63 -23.01
C ASP A 258 -9.00 -9.21 -23.27
N ILE A 259 -8.10 -8.30 -23.61
CA ILE A 259 -8.36 -6.88 -23.88
C ILE A 259 -8.05 -6.56 -25.34
N VAL A 260 -8.95 -5.86 -26.00
CA VAL A 260 -8.77 -5.38 -27.38
C VAL A 260 -8.52 -3.87 -27.35
N TYR A 261 -7.35 -3.45 -27.85
CA TYR A 261 -6.98 -2.05 -28.00
C TYR A 261 -7.48 -1.46 -29.32
N LEU A 262 -8.18 -0.33 -29.22
CA LEU A 262 -8.80 0.36 -30.36
C LEU A 262 -8.25 1.77 -30.54
N GLN A 263 -7.69 2.35 -29.47
CA GLN A 263 -6.96 3.62 -29.45
C GLN A 263 -5.79 3.53 -28.45
N ASN A 264 -4.88 4.50 -28.50
CA ASN A 264 -3.77 4.60 -27.56
C ASN A 264 -4.26 5.03 -26.16
N PRO A 265 -4.17 4.18 -25.11
CA PRO A 265 -4.72 4.49 -23.80
C PRO A 265 -4.04 5.66 -23.11
N PHE A 266 -2.76 5.91 -23.40
CA PHE A 266 -1.98 6.96 -22.75
C PHE A 266 -2.51 8.37 -23.08
N ASP A 267 -3.24 8.54 -24.18
CA ASP A 267 -3.88 9.80 -24.55
C ASP A 267 -5.16 10.07 -23.73
N HIS A 268 -5.64 9.07 -22.97
CA HIS A 268 -6.90 9.10 -22.22
C HIS A 268 -6.72 8.94 -20.70
N LEU A 269 -5.50 8.70 -20.20
CA LEU A 269 -5.20 8.60 -18.77
C LEU A 269 -5.06 10.00 -18.14
N PHE A 270 -5.69 10.21 -16.98
CA PHE A 270 -5.56 11.48 -16.24
C PHE A 270 -4.28 11.56 -15.43
N ARG A 271 -3.76 10.42 -14.94
CA ARG A 271 -2.51 10.34 -14.15
C ARG A 271 -2.51 11.18 -12.86
N ASP A 272 -3.69 11.60 -12.39
CA ASP A 272 -3.85 12.48 -11.23
C ASP A 272 -4.14 11.73 -9.93
N SER A 273 -4.01 10.40 -9.94
CA SER A 273 -4.21 9.51 -8.80
C SER A 273 -3.13 8.42 -8.82
N ASP A 274 -2.83 7.83 -7.66
CA ASP A 274 -1.89 6.71 -7.51
C ASP A 274 -2.36 5.50 -8.34
N VAL A 275 -3.66 5.24 -8.31
CA VAL A 275 -4.32 4.21 -9.11
C VAL A 275 -5.45 4.81 -9.95
N GLU A 276 -5.45 4.59 -11.25
CA GLU A 276 -6.54 4.90 -12.17
C GLU A 276 -7.06 3.59 -12.77
N SER A 277 -8.26 3.18 -12.40
CA SER A 277 -8.74 1.82 -12.66
C SER A 277 -10.03 1.80 -13.47
N MET A 278 -10.13 0.77 -14.31
CA MET A 278 -11.39 0.39 -14.91
C MET A 278 -12.37 -0.10 -13.83
N SER A 279 -13.66 0.23 -13.98
CA SER A 279 -14.72 -0.30 -13.13
C SER A 279 -15.40 -1.51 -13.74
N ASP A 280 -15.80 -2.45 -12.89
CA ASP A 280 -16.71 -3.54 -13.24
C ASP A 280 -18.19 -3.08 -13.29
N GLY A 281 -18.48 -1.83 -12.92
CA GLY A 281 -19.77 -1.19 -13.12
C GLY A 281 -20.21 -1.17 -14.58
N HIS A 282 -21.52 -1.03 -14.82
CA HIS A 282 -22.11 -1.11 -16.16
C HIS A 282 -22.99 0.10 -16.53
N ASN A 283 -23.01 1.12 -15.68
CA ASN A 283 -23.62 2.42 -15.89
C ASN A 283 -22.97 3.45 -14.93
N ASN A 284 -23.32 4.73 -15.06
CA ASN A 284 -22.72 5.79 -14.24
C ASN A 284 -22.87 5.54 -12.73
N MET A 285 -24.03 5.10 -12.26
CA MET A 285 -24.25 4.86 -10.82
C MET A 285 -23.35 3.74 -10.29
N THR A 286 -23.32 2.60 -10.98
CA THR A 286 -22.54 1.43 -10.53
C THR A 286 -21.05 1.67 -10.64
N ALA A 287 -20.59 2.40 -11.65
CA ALA A 287 -19.18 2.67 -11.87
C ALA A 287 -18.59 3.81 -11.03
N TYR A 288 -19.38 4.87 -10.79
CA TYR A 288 -18.93 6.08 -10.08
C TYR A 288 -19.43 6.15 -8.64
N GLY A 289 -20.25 5.19 -8.24
CA GLY A 289 -20.79 5.08 -6.89
C GLY A 289 -22.13 5.79 -6.73
N PHE A 290 -22.92 5.32 -5.76
CA PHE A 290 -24.22 5.86 -5.42
C PHE A 290 -24.54 5.67 -3.94
N ASN A 291 -25.42 6.53 -3.41
CA ASN A 291 -25.98 6.38 -2.08
C ASN A 291 -27.01 5.23 -2.09
N ASP A 292 -26.77 4.21 -1.27
CA ASP A 292 -27.67 3.08 -1.07
C ASP A 292 -28.23 3.13 0.36
N VAL A 293 -29.52 2.88 0.52
CA VAL A 293 -30.19 3.04 1.82
C VAL A 293 -30.49 1.67 2.41
N PHE A 294 -29.85 1.36 3.53
CA PHE A 294 -30.17 0.19 4.33
C PHE A 294 -31.42 0.50 5.19
N ASP A 295 -32.42 -0.38 5.12
CA ASP A 295 -33.69 -0.24 5.85
C ASP A 295 -33.72 -1.21 7.04
N GLU A 296 -33.78 -0.66 8.24
CA GLU A 296 -33.92 -1.38 9.51
C GLU A 296 -35.21 -0.95 10.24
N PRO A 297 -36.36 -1.58 9.95
CA PRO A 297 -37.67 -1.11 10.43
C PRO A 297 -37.80 -0.97 11.95
N SER A 298 -37.09 -1.80 12.72
CA SER A 298 -37.09 -1.76 14.20
C SER A 298 -36.52 -0.46 14.77
N MET A 299 -35.79 0.33 13.98
CA MET A 299 -35.14 1.56 14.43
C MET A 299 -36.02 2.82 14.31
N GLY A 300 -37.28 2.69 13.89
CA GLY A 300 -38.26 3.78 13.87
C GLY A 300 -37.79 4.98 13.03
N TRP A 301 -37.55 6.13 13.66
CA TRP A 301 -37.04 7.33 12.98
C TRP A 301 -35.67 7.11 12.32
N ALA A 302 -34.82 6.27 12.90
CA ALA A 302 -33.48 5.99 12.39
C ALA A 302 -33.42 4.81 11.40
N ARG A 303 -34.56 4.32 10.90
CA ARG A 303 -34.64 3.11 10.05
C ARG A 303 -33.82 3.19 8.76
N TYR A 304 -33.60 4.38 8.21
CA TYR A 304 -32.91 4.56 6.94
C TYR A 304 -31.46 4.98 7.17
N ALA A 305 -30.56 4.01 7.10
CA ALA A 305 -29.13 4.26 7.19
C ALA A 305 -28.53 4.42 5.79
N HIS A 306 -27.91 5.57 5.55
CA HIS A 306 -27.21 5.84 4.29
C HIS A 306 -25.89 5.06 4.24
N THR A 307 -25.69 4.34 3.14
CA THR A 307 -24.46 3.62 2.79
C THR A 307 -23.94 4.10 1.44
N MET A 308 -22.66 3.90 1.17
CA MET A 308 -22.06 4.21 -0.14
C MET A 308 -21.73 2.91 -0.85
N ARG A 309 -22.20 2.74 -2.08
CA ARG A 309 -21.89 1.57 -2.91
C ARG A 309 -21.22 2.00 -4.19
N ILE A 310 -20.12 1.33 -4.49
CA ILE A 310 -19.41 1.42 -5.76
C ILE A 310 -19.10 -0.01 -6.19
N TRP A 311 -19.20 -0.30 -7.48
CA TRP A 311 -18.76 -1.59 -7.98
C TRP A 311 -17.24 -1.62 -7.99
N VAL A 312 -16.70 -2.80 -7.67
CA VAL A 312 -15.27 -3.00 -7.53
C VAL A 312 -14.51 -2.56 -8.79
N TYR A 313 -13.28 -2.13 -8.57
CA TYR A 313 -12.31 -1.92 -9.62
C TYR A 313 -11.80 -3.25 -10.16
N ASN A 314 -11.61 -3.30 -11.46
CA ASN A 314 -11.13 -4.48 -12.14
C ASN A 314 -9.64 -4.68 -11.86
N SER A 315 -9.22 -5.88 -11.44
CA SER A 315 -7.80 -6.19 -11.17
C SER A 315 -7.01 -6.64 -12.40
N GLY A 316 -7.62 -6.64 -13.58
CA GLY A 316 -7.04 -6.96 -14.88
C GLY A 316 -6.78 -5.75 -15.78
N PHE A 317 -7.28 -4.55 -15.44
CA PHE A 317 -6.97 -3.33 -16.18
C PHE A 317 -6.97 -2.08 -15.30
N PHE A 318 -5.77 -1.62 -14.93
CA PHE A 318 -5.58 -0.39 -14.18
C PHE A 318 -4.20 0.23 -14.46
N TYR A 319 -4.14 1.55 -14.43
CA TYR A 319 -2.89 2.32 -14.41
C TYR A 319 -2.46 2.56 -12.97
N ILE A 320 -1.20 2.30 -12.67
CA ILE A 320 -0.62 2.49 -11.35
C ILE A 320 0.70 3.28 -11.45
N ARG A 321 0.81 4.32 -10.63
CA ARG A 321 1.99 5.21 -10.58
C ARG A 321 3.07 4.62 -9.68
N PRO A 322 4.36 4.94 -9.90
CA PRO A 322 5.45 4.47 -9.04
C PRO A 322 5.53 5.32 -7.77
N THR A 323 4.54 5.22 -6.88
CA THR A 323 4.47 5.96 -5.60
C THR A 323 4.53 5.01 -4.42
N ILE A 324 4.89 5.52 -3.22
CA ILE A 324 4.93 4.69 -2.01
C ILE A 324 3.58 4.00 -1.72
N PRO A 325 2.42 4.69 -1.76
CA PRO A 325 1.13 4.02 -1.54
C PRO A 325 0.80 2.98 -2.63
N SER A 326 1.25 3.18 -3.86
CA SER A 326 1.06 2.21 -4.94
C SER A 326 1.88 0.93 -4.70
N ILE A 327 3.14 1.08 -4.28
CA ILE A 327 4.00 -0.06 -3.93
C ILE A 327 3.44 -0.79 -2.72
N GLU A 328 2.97 -0.05 -1.71
CA GLU A 328 2.33 -0.62 -0.53
C GLU A 328 1.06 -1.41 -0.87
N LEU A 329 0.22 -0.92 -1.80
CA LEU A 329 -0.93 -1.67 -2.31
C LEU A 329 -0.51 -3.01 -2.88
N LEU A 330 0.50 -3.01 -3.75
CA LEU A 330 0.99 -4.25 -4.38
C LEU A 330 1.56 -5.22 -3.32
N ASP A 331 2.28 -4.70 -2.33
CA ASP A 331 2.81 -5.50 -1.21
C ASP A 331 1.68 -6.14 -0.40
N ARG A 332 0.68 -5.36 0.02
CA ARG A 332 -0.47 -5.86 0.79
C ARG A 332 -1.24 -6.94 0.02
N VAL A 333 -1.53 -6.68 -1.25
CA VAL A 333 -2.26 -7.63 -2.12
C VAL A 333 -1.45 -8.90 -2.33
N ALA A 334 -0.16 -8.80 -2.67
CA ALA A 334 0.70 -9.97 -2.86
C ALA A 334 0.84 -10.80 -1.58
N THR A 335 1.02 -10.15 -0.41
CA THR A 335 1.09 -10.82 0.88
C THR A 335 -0.19 -11.57 1.19
N ARG A 336 -1.36 -10.93 1.04
CA ARG A 336 -2.64 -11.58 1.31
C ARG A 336 -2.91 -12.76 0.38
N LEU A 337 -2.66 -12.62 -0.92
CA LEU A 337 -2.80 -13.71 -1.88
C LEU A 337 -1.88 -14.88 -1.60
N SER A 338 -0.69 -14.64 -1.03
CA SER A 338 0.25 -15.71 -0.67
C SER A 338 -0.04 -16.40 0.66
N THR A 339 -0.77 -15.75 1.57
CA THR A 339 -0.99 -16.23 2.95
C THR A 339 -2.40 -16.77 3.17
N GLN A 340 -3.39 -16.24 2.46
CA GLN A 340 -4.80 -16.63 2.59
C GLN A 340 -5.15 -17.64 1.49
N LYS A 341 -5.83 -18.73 1.86
CA LYS A 341 -6.32 -19.73 0.90
C LYS A 341 -7.66 -19.28 0.30
N ASN A 342 -7.89 -19.57 -0.98
CA ASN A 342 -9.15 -19.35 -1.70
C ASN A 342 -9.66 -17.90 -1.74
N VAL A 343 -8.75 -16.92 -1.73
CA VAL A 343 -9.08 -15.51 -1.92
C VAL A 343 -8.96 -15.11 -3.39
N TRP A 344 -9.89 -14.28 -3.84
CA TRP A 344 -9.90 -13.77 -5.21
C TRP A 344 -9.10 -12.46 -5.28
N ASP A 345 -8.23 -12.32 -6.28
CA ASP A 345 -7.35 -11.16 -6.42
C ASP A 345 -8.09 -9.85 -6.58
N GLN A 346 -9.19 -9.84 -7.32
CA GLN A 346 -10.01 -8.64 -7.44
C GLN A 346 -10.63 -8.22 -6.09
N ALA A 347 -11.08 -9.20 -5.28
CA ALA A 347 -11.60 -8.90 -3.96
C ALA A 347 -10.51 -8.31 -3.06
N VAL A 348 -9.36 -8.97 -2.96
CA VAL A 348 -8.22 -8.49 -2.14
C VAL A 348 -7.74 -7.12 -2.59
N PHE A 349 -7.60 -6.89 -3.89
CA PHE A 349 -7.19 -5.60 -4.45
C PHE A 349 -8.13 -4.46 -4.01
N ASN A 350 -9.44 -4.70 -4.07
CA ASN A 350 -10.42 -3.69 -3.67
C ASN A 350 -10.51 -3.53 -2.16
N GLU A 351 -10.45 -4.60 -1.39
CA GLU A 351 -10.45 -4.52 0.07
C GLU A 351 -9.26 -3.68 0.57
N GLU A 352 -8.04 -3.95 0.08
CA GLU A 352 -6.87 -3.15 0.45
C GLU A 352 -6.97 -1.69 0.00
N LEU A 353 -7.60 -1.43 -1.15
CA LEU A 353 -7.74 -0.08 -1.69
C LEU A 353 -8.84 0.75 -1.02
N PHE A 354 -9.90 0.11 -0.51
CA PHE A 354 -11.11 0.79 -0.02
C PHE A 354 -11.35 0.69 1.48
N PHE A 355 -10.78 -0.29 2.20
CA PHE A 355 -11.01 -0.39 3.63
C PHE A 355 -10.46 0.83 4.38
N PRO A 356 -11.29 1.48 5.23
CA PRO A 356 -10.85 2.63 6.01
C PRO A 356 -9.94 2.16 7.15
N SER A 357 -9.11 3.06 7.66
CA SER A 357 -8.39 2.84 8.91
C SER A 357 -9.39 2.57 10.06
N HIS A 358 -9.13 1.54 10.85
CA HIS A 358 -9.94 1.15 12.00
C HIS A 358 -9.04 0.54 13.09
N PRO A 359 -9.54 0.29 14.32
CA PRO A 359 -8.71 -0.27 15.38
C PRO A 359 -7.98 -1.54 14.90
N GLY A 360 -6.64 -1.51 14.95
CA GLY A 360 -5.78 -2.63 14.52
C GLY A 360 -5.48 -2.71 13.02
N TYR A 361 -5.96 -1.77 12.19
CA TYR A 361 -5.67 -1.74 10.75
C TYR A 361 -5.46 -0.30 10.26
N ASP A 362 -4.28 -0.05 9.70
CA ASP A 362 -4.00 1.20 9.01
C ASP A 362 -4.43 1.05 7.54
N GLY A 363 -5.49 1.78 7.16
CA GLY A 363 -6.00 1.79 5.79
C GLY A 363 -4.98 2.36 4.81
N LEU A 364 -5.07 1.93 3.55
CA LEU A 364 -4.16 2.40 2.51
C LEU A 364 -4.49 3.85 2.13
N TYR A 365 -3.48 4.72 2.12
CA TYR A 365 -3.61 6.12 1.71
C TYR A 365 -3.25 6.34 0.24
N ALA A 366 -3.76 5.47 -0.64
CA ALA A 366 -3.63 5.62 -2.09
C ALA A 366 -4.83 6.39 -2.64
N SER A 367 -4.54 7.43 -3.41
CA SER A 367 -5.54 8.14 -4.21
C SER A 367 -5.99 7.28 -5.39
N ARG A 368 -7.25 7.44 -5.80
CA ARG A 368 -7.86 6.58 -6.80
C ARG A 368 -8.80 7.32 -7.75
N ARG A 369 -8.83 6.89 -9.01
CA ARG A 369 -9.71 7.38 -10.06
C ARG A 369 -10.39 6.22 -10.78
N THR A 370 -11.67 6.37 -11.07
CA THR A 370 -12.39 5.51 -12.00
C THR A 370 -12.20 6.03 -13.43
N MET A 371 -11.81 5.16 -14.36
CA MET A 371 -11.77 5.44 -15.80
C MET A 371 -13.18 5.69 -16.38
N ASP A 372 -13.25 6.38 -17.50
CA ASP A 372 -14.52 6.56 -18.23
C ASP A 372 -15.07 5.20 -18.72
N ILE A 373 -16.32 4.87 -18.39
CA ILE A 373 -16.88 3.53 -18.64
C ILE A 373 -17.16 3.24 -20.11
N TYR A 374 -17.27 4.27 -20.94
CA TYR A 374 -17.52 4.12 -22.37
C TYR A 374 -16.20 4.11 -23.16
N LEU A 375 -15.15 4.76 -22.65
CA LEU A 375 -13.81 4.67 -23.22
C LEU A 375 -13.09 3.39 -22.79
N PHE A 376 -13.18 3.01 -21.52
CA PHE A 376 -12.54 1.82 -20.95
C PHE A 376 -13.62 0.80 -20.58
N MET A 377 -14.13 0.12 -21.62
CA MET A 377 -15.40 -0.59 -21.57
C MET A 377 -15.23 -2.06 -21.21
N ASN A 378 -16.00 -2.55 -20.23
CA ASN A 378 -16.11 -4.00 -20.01
C ASN A 378 -17.11 -4.62 -20.98
N SER A 379 -16.96 -5.91 -21.25
CA SER A 379 -17.85 -6.63 -22.15
C SER A 379 -19.32 -6.59 -21.72
N LYS A 380 -19.62 -6.49 -20.42
CA LYS A 380 -21.01 -6.32 -19.97
C LYS A 380 -21.61 -5.00 -20.46
N VAL A 381 -20.88 -3.89 -20.39
CA VAL A 381 -21.29 -2.60 -20.97
C VAL A 381 -21.49 -2.72 -22.48
N LEU A 382 -20.55 -3.38 -23.18
CA LEU A 382 -20.64 -3.55 -24.63
C LEU A 382 -21.89 -4.34 -25.05
N PHE A 383 -22.02 -5.56 -24.54
CA PHE A 383 -23.02 -6.53 -25.01
C PHE A 383 -24.43 -6.22 -24.49
N LYS A 384 -24.57 -5.68 -23.26
CA LYS A 384 -25.90 -5.38 -22.70
C LYS A 384 -26.42 -4.01 -23.08
N THR A 385 -25.54 -3.03 -23.29
CA THR A 385 -25.93 -1.62 -23.42
C THR A 385 -25.48 -1.03 -24.75
N VAL A 386 -24.17 -0.89 -24.96
CA VAL A 386 -23.63 -0.06 -26.05
C VAL A 386 -24.02 -0.56 -27.43
N ARG A 387 -23.93 -1.87 -27.70
CA ARG A 387 -24.27 -2.43 -29.01
C ARG A 387 -25.75 -2.25 -29.39
N LYS A 388 -26.63 -2.02 -28.41
CA LYS A 388 -28.09 -1.93 -28.59
C LYS A 388 -28.59 -0.50 -28.73
N ASP A 389 -27.76 0.48 -28.40
CA ASP A 389 -28.11 1.89 -28.46
C ASP A 389 -27.53 2.50 -29.75
N ALA A 390 -28.38 3.15 -30.54
CA ALA A 390 -28.04 3.69 -31.86
C ALA A 390 -27.02 4.86 -31.81
N ASN A 391 -26.85 5.50 -30.66
CA ASN A 391 -25.87 6.57 -30.47
C ASN A 391 -24.59 6.02 -29.83
N LEU A 392 -24.71 5.18 -28.80
CA LEU A 392 -23.55 4.60 -28.13
C LEU A 392 -22.79 3.62 -29.03
N SER A 393 -23.47 2.86 -29.89
CA SER A 393 -22.83 1.93 -30.84
C SER A 393 -21.87 2.60 -31.82
N LYS A 394 -21.98 3.93 -32.01
CA LYS A 394 -21.08 4.74 -32.84
C LYS A 394 -19.81 5.16 -32.09
N LEU A 395 -19.78 5.04 -30.76
CA LEU A 395 -18.61 5.38 -29.96
C LEU A 395 -17.49 4.40 -30.27
N LYS A 396 -16.29 4.91 -30.49
CA LYS A 396 -15.08 4.09 -30.53
C LYS A 396 -14.46 4.10 -29.13
N PRO A 397 -14.48 2.98 -28.38
CA PRO A 397 -13.80 2.91 -27.10
C PRO A 397 -12.27 2.96 -27.29
N VAL A 398 -11.56 3.18 -26.19
CA VAL A 398 -10.09 3.03 -26.13
C VAL A 398 -9.73 1.55 -26.06
N ILE A 399 -10.40 0.83 -25.16
CA ILE A 399 -10.29 -0.62 -25.02
C ILE A 399 -11.66 -1.27 -24.81
N VAL A 400 -11.74 -2.55 -25.13
CA VAL A 400 -12.81 -3.44 -24.66
C VAL A 400 -12.19 -4.60 -23.90
N HIS A 401 -12.55 -4.77 -22.64
CA HIS A 401 -12.11 -5.89 -21.80
C HIS A 401 -13.19 -6.98 -21.75
N VAL A 402 -12.86 -8.19 -22.20
CA VAL A 402 -13.81 -9.32 -22.28
C VAL A 402 -13.86 -10.13 -20.97
N ASN A 403 -13.99 -9.43 -19.84
CA ASN A 403 -13.94 -10.01 -18.49
C ASN A 403 -15.23 -10.69 -18.00
N TYR A 404 -16.40 -10.34 -18.55
CA TYR A 404 -17.71 -10.84 -18.07
C TYR A 404 -18.24 -12.07 -18.82
N HIS A 405 -17.52 -12.56 -19.83
CA HIS A 405 -17.99 -13.64 -20.68
C HIS A 405 -16.92 -14.75 -20.77
N PRO A 406 -17.31 -16.03 -20.70
CA PRO A 406 -16.36 -17.16 -20.71
C PRO A 406 -15.76 -17.39 -22.10
N ASP A 407 -16.51 -17.11 -23.17
CA ASP A 407 -16.11 -17.22 -24.58
C ASP A 407 -15.28 -16.00 -25.04
N LYS A 408 -14.20 -15.73 -24.30
CA LYS A 408 -13.35 -14.53 -24.46
C LYS A 408 -12.80 -14.37 -25.87
N PHE A 409 -12.12 -15.39 -26.36
CA PHE A 409 -11.43 -15.36 -27.65
C PHE A 409 -12.34 -15.06 -28.86
N PRO A 410 -13.48 -15.77 -29.08
CA PRO A 410 -14.35 -15.43 -30.20
C PRO A 410 -14.98 -14.04 -30.07
N ARG A 411 -15.29 -13.57 -28.85
CA ARG A 411 -15.78 -12.21 -28.62
C ARG A 411 -14.71 -11.15 -28.89
N MET A 412 -13.45 -11.39 -28.54
CA MET A 412 -12.36 -10.48 -28.91
C MET A 412 -12.28 -10.32 -30.43
N LYS A 413 -12.35 -11.41 -31.20
CA LYS A 413 -12.39 -11.34 -32.66
C LYS A 413 -13.59 -10.55 -33.16
N ALA A 414 -14.77 -10.78 -32.58
CA ALA A 414 -15.98 -10.05 -32.95
C ALA A 414 -15.88 -8.54 -32.66
N VAL A 415 -15.24 -8.16 -31.55
CA VAL A 415 -14.93 -6.76 -31.23
C VAL A 415 -14.00 -6.14 -32.28
N VAL A 416 -12.99 -6.87 -32.74
CA VAL A 416 -12.11 -6.44 -33.85
C VAL A 416 -12.93 -6.26 -35.13
N GLU A 417 -13.71 -7.26 -35.53
CA GLU A 417 -14.55 -7.17 -36.73
C GLU A 417 -15.51 -5.97 -36.69
N PHE A 418 -16.11 -5.70 -35.52
CA PHE A 418 -17.04 -4.59 -35.34
C PHE A 418 -16.35 -3.21 -35.44
N TYR A 419 -15.34 -2.96 -34.60
CA TYR A 419 -14.74 -1.63 -34.47
C TYR A 419 -13.63 -1.33 -35.49
N VAL A 420 -13.04 -2.35 -36.10
CA VAL A 420 -11.86 -2.22 -36.96
C VAL A 420 -12.23 -2.47 -38.40
N ASN A 421 -12.94 -3.57 -38.67
CA ASN A 421 -13.33 -3.96 -40.02
C ASN A 421 -14.70 -3.41 -40.42
N GLY A 422 -15.41 -2.75 -39.50
CA GLY A 422 -16.69 -2.09 -39.76
C GLY A 422 -17.87 -3.06 -39.93
N LYS A 423 -17.70 -4.33 -39.57
CA LYS A 423 -18.75 -5.35 -39.68
C LYS A 423 -19.79 -5.17 -38.57
N GLN A 424 -20.84 -4.39 -38.86
CA GLN A 424 -21.85 -3.97 -37.88
C GLN A 424 -22.56 -5.13 -37.17
N ASN A 425 -22.75 -6.25 -37.86
CA ASN A 425 -23.41 -7.45 -37.30
C ASN A 425 -22.45 -8.43 -36.62
N ALA A 426 -21.17 -8.07 -36.44
CA ALA A 426 -20.18 -8.99 -35.85
C ALA A 426 -20.49 -9.39 -34.41
N LEU A 427 -21.15 -8.51 -33.64
CA LEU A 427 -21.50 -8.76 -32.25
C LEU A 427 -22.84 -9.50 -32.09
N ASP A 428 -23.71 -9.52 -33.11
CA ASP A 428 -25.07 -10.04 -33.02
C ASP A 428 -25.19 -11.52 -32.64
N PRO A 429 -24.30 -12.42 -33.10
CA PRO A 429 -24.39 -13.84 -32.75
C PRO A 429 -24.21 -14.15 -31.26
N PHE A 430 -23.67 -13.21 -30.48
CA PHE A 430 -23.34 -13.43 -29.08
C PHE A 430 -24.50 -13.04 -28.15
N PRO A 431 -24.84 -13.88 -27.16
CA PRO A 431 -25.82 -13.49 -26.14
C PRO A 431 -25.32 -12.34 -25.27
N ASP A 432 -26.26 -11.67 -24.61
CA ASP A 432 -26.00 -10.60 -23.64
C ASP A 432 -25.25 -11.06 -22.40
N GLY A 433 -25.50 -12.30 -21.99
CA GLY A 433 -24.94 -12.91 -20.79
C GLY A 433 -23.92 -13.99 -21.11
N SER A 434 -23.46 -14.65 -20.05
CA SER A 434 -22.51 -15.78 -20.09
C SER A 434 -23.18 -17.15 -20.16
N GLU A 435 -24.51 -17.21 -20.24
CA GLU A 435 -25.26 -18.47 -20.34
C GLU A 435 -25.14 -19.05 -21.75
N TRP A 436 -24.83 -20.34 -21.80
CA TRP A 436 -24.72 -21.17 -23.00
C TRP A 436 -26.01 -21.92 -23.32
#